data_AF-A2DEH4-F1
#
_entry.id   AF-A2DEH4-F1
#
_cell.length_a   1.000
_cell.length_b   1.000
_cell.length_c   1.000
_cell.angle_alpha   90.00
_cell.angle_beta   90.00
_cell.angle_gamma   90.00
#
_symmetry.space_group_name_H-M   'P 1'
#
loop_
_entity.id
_entity.type
_entity.pdbx_description
1 polymer ?
#
loop_
_entity_poly.entity_id
_entity_poly.type
_entity_poly.pdbx_seq_one_letter_code
_entity_poly.pdbx_strand_id
1 'polypeptide(L)'
;MQDFAGMAALHYAILYINPESKNDNKDLIELLLSNGADVNAKSHTGMTPLHIAAQGGKNELFEILVSNGADIHALNKDKKTPIDLADESEKNQK
;
A
#
# COMPACT_ATOMS: atom_id res chain seq x y z
N MET A 1 -1.74 -8.21 15.74
CA MET A 1 -2.95 -9.02 15.50
C MET A 1 -3.02 -9.22 13.98
N GLN A 2 -2.72 -10.42 13.47
CA GLN A 2 -2.84 -10.73 12.04
C GLN A 2 -4.24 -11.31 11.82
N ASP A 3 -5.02 -10.70 10.92
CA ASP A 3 -6.32 -11.21 10.46
C ASP A 3 -6.17 -12.34 9.42
N PHE A 4 -7.28 -12.82 8.85
CA PHE A 4 -7.30 -13.89 7.84
C PHE A 4 -6.44 -13.58 6.59
N ALA A 5 -6.29 -12.30 6.21
CA ALA A 5 -5.47 -11.86 5.08
C ALA A 5 -4.02 -11.52 5.49
N GLY A 6 -3.71 -11.53 6.78
CA GLY A 6 -2.39 -11.19 7.32
C GLY A 6 -2.05 -9.72 7.18
N MET A 7 -3.05 -8.86 7.00
CA MET A 7 -2.84 -7.45 6.74
C MET A 7 -2.43 -6.73 8.02
N ALA A 8 -1.44 -5.85 7.88
CA ALA A 8 -1.13 -4.84 8.90
C ALA A 8 -2.08 -3.64 8.79
N ALA A 9 -2.19 -2.84 9.86
CA ALA A 9 -3.01 -1.62 9.88
C ALA A 9 -2.76 -0.70 8.68
N LEU A 10 -1.49 -0.60 8.24
CA LEU A 10 -1.11 0.21 7.09
C LEU A 10 -1.73 -0.28 5.76
N HIS A 11 -1.91 -1.58 5.58
CA HIS A 11 -2.61 -2.13 4.41
C HIS A 11 -4.07 -1.67 4.38
N TYR A 12 -4.75 -1.76 5.53
CA TYR A 12 -6.15 -1.38 5.65
C TYR A 12 -6.37 0.11 5.47
N ALA A 13 -5.50 0.92 6.05
CA ALA A 13 -5.55 2.37 5.87
C ALA A 13 -5.49 2.72 4.38
N ILE A 14 -4.56 2.13 3.64
CA ILE A 14 -4.46 2.36 2.19
C ILE A 14 -5.67 1.80 1.46
N LEU A 15 -6.14 0.59 1.78
CA LEU A 15 -7.23 -0.06 1.08
C LEU A 15 -8.54 0.75 1.19
N TYR A 16 -8.84 1.27 2.39
CA TYR A 16 -10.12 1.90 2.74
C TYR A 16 -10.07 3.43 2.87
N ILE A 17 -9.08 4.11 2.29
CA ILE A 17 -9.04 5.57 2.28
C ILE A 17 -10.34 6.20 1.75
N ASN A 18 -10.78 7.29 2.36
CA ASN A 18 -11.96 8.03 1.94
C ASN A 18 -11.60 9.00 0.79
N PRO A 19 -12.11 8.82 -0.44
CA PRO A 19 -11.77 9.70 -1.56
C PRO A 19 -12.13 11.17 -1.34
N GLU A 20 -13.08 11.47 -0.45
CA GLU A 20 -13.54 12.84 -0.17
C GLU A 20 -12.63 13.61 0.81
N SER A 21 -11.78 12.93 1.58
CA SER A 21 -10.89 13.56 2.55
C SER A 21 -9.43 13.15 2.38
N LYS A 22 -8.80 13.71 1.33
CA LYS A 22 -7.40 13.43 0.99
C LYS A 22 -6.42 13.77 2.13
N ASN A 23 -6.64 14.90 2.80
CA ASN A 23 -5.79 15.35 3.90
C ASN A 23 -5.84 14.37 5.07
N ASP A 24 -7.03 13.95 5.49
CA ASP A 24 -7.19 13.01 6.61
C ASP A 24 -6.55 11.64 6.30
N ASN A 25 -6.61 11.20 5.04
CA ASN A 25 -5.98 9.94 4.63
C ASN A 25 -4.45 10.01 4.73
N LYS A 26 -3.86 11.13 4.28
CA LYS A 26 -2.42 11.34 4.37
C LYS A 26 -1.98 11.37 5.83
N ASP A 27 -2.67 12.16 6.65
CA ASP A 27 -2.37 12.31 8.07
C ASP A 27 -2.47 10.96 8.80
N LEU A 28 -3.44 10.12 8.45
CA LEU A 28 -3.57 8.76 8.99
C LEU A 28 -2.37 7.88 8.65
N ILE A 29 -1.91 7.89 7.39
CA ILE A 29 -0.76 7.09 6.96
C ILE A 29 0.52 7.56 7.64
N GLU A 30 0.76 8.87 7.68
CA GLU A 30 1.93 9.45 8.35
C GLU A 30 1.91 9.18 9.86
N LEU A 31 0.73 9.23 10.50
CA LEU A 31 0.56 8.89 11.91
C LEU A 31 0.90 7.42 12.17
N LEU A 32 0.41 6.49 11.34
CA LEU A 32 0.72 5.06 11.48
C LEU A 32 2.22 4.79 11.35
N LEU A 33 2.87 5.39 10.35
CA LEU A 33 4.32 5.26 10.12
C LEU A 33 5.12 5.86 11.30
N SER A 34 4.71 7.03 11.80
CA SER A 34 5.34 7.68 12.95
C SER A 34 5.19 6.87 14.25
N ASN A 35 4.14 6.05 14.37
CA ASN A 35 3.93 5.13 15.48
C ASN A 35 4.64 3.77 15.28
N GLY A 36 5.54 3.67 14.29
CA GLY A 36 6.34 2.47 14.05
C GLY A 36 5.62 1.38 13.27
N ALA A 37 4.57 1.72 12.50
CA ALA A 37 4.04 0.78 11.52
C ALA A 37 5.12 0.42 10.49
N ASP A 38 5.28 -0.88 10.24
CA ASP A 38 6.22 -1.37 9.24
C ASP A 38 5.69 -1.03 7.82
N VAL A 39 6.39 -0.10 7.16
CA VAL A 39 6.11 0.34 5.79
C VAL A 39 6.22 -0.80 4.77
N ASN A 40 7.00 -1.83 5.08
CA ASN A 40 7.24 -3.00 4.25
C ASN A 40 6.53 -4.26 4.77
N ALA A 41 5.57 -4.09 5.67
CA ALA A 41 4.78 -5.20 6.20
C ALA A 41 4.21 -6.05 5.06
N LYS A 42 4.28 -7.37 5.18
CA LYS A 42 3.77 -8.29 4.16
C LYS A 42 2.48 -8.94 4.63
N SER A 43 1.46 -8.90 3.76
CA SER A 43 0.24 -9.70 3.93
C SER A 43 0.51 -11.19 3.72
N HIS A 44 -0.49 -12.04 3.96
CA HIS A 44 -0.40 -13.47 3.62
C HIS A 44 -0.18 -13.72 2.12
N THR A 45 -0.50 -12.78 1.23
CA THR A 45 -0.21 -12.89 -0.21
C THR A 45 1.15 -12.28 -0.59
N GLY A 46 1.93 -11.84 0.39
CA GLY A 46 3.20 -11.14 0.17
C GLY A 46 3.03 -9.71 -0.33
N MET A 47 1.80 -9.20 -0.37
CA MET A 47 1.53 -7.81 -0.74
C MET A 47 2.07 -6.91 0.36
N THR A 48 2.71 -5.81 -0.03
CA THR A 48 3.09 -4.72 0.88
C THR A 48 2.07 -3.58 0.76
N PRO A 49 2.07 -2.62 1.70
CA PRO A 49 1.36 -1.35 1.55
C PRO A 49 1.54 -0.71 0.17
N LEU A 50 2.77 -0.73 -0.35
CA LEU A 50 3.10 -0.15 -1.65
C LEU A 50 2.44 -0.89 -2.82
N HIS A 51 2.30 -2.22 -2.76
CA HIS A 51 1.56 -2.99 -3.76
C HIS A 51 0.08 -2.59 -3.82
N ILE A 52 -0.56 -2.39 -2.66
CA ILE A 52 -1.98 -1.97 -2.60
C ILE A 52 -2.15 -0.56 -3.15
N ALA A 53 -1.25 0.37 -2.83
CA ALA A 53 -1.27 1.73 -3.34
C ALA A 53 -1.15 1.74 -4.88
N ALA A 54 -0.21 0.96 -5.42
CA ALA A 54 0.03 0.84 -6.85
C ALA A 54 -1.17 0.21 -7.58
N GLN A 55 -1.69 -0.91 -7.09
CA GLN A 55 -2.87 -1.58 -7.66
C GLN A 55 -4.13 -0.69 -7.64
N GLY A 56 -4.25 0.20 -6.65
CA GLY A 56 -5.35 1.14 -6.53
C GLY A 56 -5.18 2.45 -7.28
N GLY A 57 -4.06 2.66 -7.98
CA GLY A 57 -3.74 3.94 -8.64
C GLY A 57 -3.57 5.12 -7.66
N LYS A 58 -3.19 4.86 -6.41
CA LYS A 58 -3.12 5.85 -5.32
C LYS A 58 -1.75 6.53 -5.31
N ASN A 59 -1.44 7.29 -6.37
CA ASN A 59 -0.12 7.89 -6.61
C ASN A 59 0.42 8.72 -5.42
N GLU A 60 -0.44 9.52 -4.79
CA GLU A 60 -0.05 10.33 -3.63
C GLU A 60 0.40 9.47 -2.44
N LEU A 61 -0.31 8.37 -2.15
CA LEU A 61 0.09 7.44 -1.10
C LEU A 61 1.33 6.63 -1.48
N PHE A 62 1.48 6.32 -2.77
CA PHE A 62 2.68 5.67 -3.29
C PHE A 62 3.93 6.52 -2.97
N GLU A 63 3.88 7.81 -3.27
CA GLU A 63 4.96 8.76 -2.98
C GLU A 63 5.26 8.87 -1.47
N ILE A 64 4.24 8.93 -0.63
CA ILE A 64 4.39 8.97 0.84
C ILE A 64 5.10 7.71 1.34
N LEU A 65 4.67 6.53 0.89
CA LEU A 65 5.27 5.26 1.31
C LEU A 65 6.72 5.14 0.87
N VAL A 66 7.04 5.52 -0.39
CA VAL A 66 8.41 5.53 -0.90
C VAL A 66 9.29 6.51 -0.11
N SER A 67 8.77 7.69 0.20
CA SER A 67 9.48 8.69 1.03
C SER A 67 9.77 8.19 2.44
N ASN A 68 8.98 7.25 2.93
CA ASN A 68 9.16 6.58 4.22
C ASN A 68 9.93 5.24 4.13
N GLY A 69 10.59 4.95 2.99
CA GLY A 69 11.47 3.80 2.85
C GLY A 69 10.76 2.51 2.42
N ALA A 70 9.60 2.60 1.77
CA ALA A 70 8.98 1.45 1.13
C ALA A 70 9.88 0.88 0.02
N ASP A 71 10.02 -0.44 -0.03
CA ASP A 71 10.77 -1.14 -1.05
C ASP A 71 9.96 -1.25 -2.35
N ILE A 72 10.36 -0.47 -3.35
CA ILE A 72 9.75 -0.44 -4.69
C ILE A 72 9.98 -1.73 -5.49
N HIS A 73 10.92 -2.57 -5.06
CA HIS A 73 11.24 -3.85 -5.69
C HIS A 73 10.73 -5.05 -4.88
N ALA A 74 9.93 -4.81 -3.83
CA ALA A 74 9.34 -5.87 -3.05
C ALA A 74 8.53 -6.81 -3.95
N LEU A 75 8.72 -8.12 -3.79
CA LEU A 75 7.97 -9.11 -4.55
C LEU A 75 6.83 -9.70 -3.71
N ASN A 76 5.64 -9.74 -4.28
CA ASN A 76 4.52 -10.52 -3.74
C ASN A 76 4.68 -12.03 -4.07
N LYS A 77 3.72 -12.87 -3.66
CA LYS A 77 3.77 -14.32 -3.93
C LYS A 77 3.75 -14.68 -5.42
N ASP A 78 3.20 -13.83 -6.26
CA ASP A 78 3.16 -14.01 -7.72
C ASP A 78 4.43 -13.46 -8.41
N LYS A 79 5.44 -13.07 -7.63
CA LYS A 79 6.69 -12.46 -8.11
C LYS A 79 6.46 -11.15 -8.87
N LYS A 80 5.40 -10.42 -8.52
CA LYS A 80 5.11 -9.09 -9.06
C LYS A 80 5.61 -8.04 -8.10
N THR A 81 6.19 -6.97 -8.64
CA THR A 81 6.51 -5.75 -7.92
C THR A 81 5.27 -4.86 -7.78
N PRO A 82 5.29 -3.82 -6.92
CA PRO A 82 4.22 -2.83 -6.88
C PRO A 82 3.93 -2.22 -8.26
N ILE A 83 4.98 -1.89 -9.03
CA ILE A 83 4.85 -1.29 -10.35
C ILE A 83 4.20 -2.25 -11.35
N ASP A 84 4.56 -3.55 -11.32
CA ASP A 84 3.93 -4.55 -12.19
C ASP A 84 2.40 -4.61 -11.97
N LEU A 85 1.94 -4.42 -10.72
CA LEU A 85 0.51 -4.39 -10.41
C LEU A 85 -0.18 -3.09 -10.85
N ALA A 86 0.51 -1.95 -10.84
CA ALA A 86 -0.03 -0.71 -11.38
C ALA A 86 -0.33 -0.86 -12.88
N ASP A 87 0.64 -1.35 -13.64
CA ASP A 87 0.52 -1.57 -15.09
C ASP A 87 -0.59 -2.55 -15.45
N GLU A 88 -0.81 -3.58 -14.63
CA GLU A 88 -1.91 -4.53 -14.82
C GLU A 88 -3.27 -3.92 -14.53
N SER A 89 -3.36 -3.08 -13.50
CA SER A 89 -4.62 -2.42 -13.13
C SER A 89 -5.09 -1.44 -14.20
N GLU A 90 -4.16 -0.73 -14.86
CA GLU A 90 -4.46 0.20 -15.96
C GLU A 90 -4.99 -0.52 -17.21
N LYS A 91 -4.48 -1.73 -17.49
CA LYS A 91 -4.92 -2.52 -18.66
C LYS A 91 -6.34 -3.07 -18.50
N ASN A 92 -6.80 -3.27 -17.27
CA ASN A 92 -8.13 -3.81 -16.98
C ASN A 92 -9.24 -2.75 -16.93
N GLN A 93 -8.90 -1.46 -17.12
CA GLN A 93 -9.86 -0.36 -17.18
C GLN A 93 -10.18 0.11 -18.61
N LYS A 94 -9.67 -0.58 -19.64
CA LYS A 94 -9.98 -0.35 -21.06
C LYS A 94 -10.87 -1.44 -21.62
#